data_AF-X1A2E3-F1
#
_entry.id   AF-X1A2E3-F1
#
_cell.length_a   1.000
_cell.length_b   1.000
_cell.length_c   1.000
_cell.angle_alpha   90.00
_cell.angle_beta   90.00
_cell.angle_gamma   90.00
#
_symmetry.space_group_name_H-M   'P 1'
#
loop_
_entity.id
_entity.type
_entity.pdbx_description
1 polymer ?
#
loop_
_entity_poly.entity_id
_entity_poly.type
_entity_poly.pdbx_seq_one_letter_code
_entity_poly.pdbx_strand_id
1 'polypeptide(L)'
;TLKKINRECKNVKITTILSHYSTQMNNFEQFKHNLVNALEKIKKLLRVGIKIDNINLGGGFPEAVIMPEHQLVEIAKKIKEILTNSEIQFKKIYFEPGRYFVGDAGILIAKVIKVYKDRWIFLNIGNHICPKFAKASLRFYNISRINDPHKYKTSIAGIMPTEFLFSLTY
;
A
#
# COMPACT_ATOMS: atom_id res chain seq x y z
N THR A 1 -22.37 21.77 6.92
CA THR A 1 -22.69 20.33 7.10
C THR A 1 -23.03 19.70 5.77
N LEU A 2 -22.75 18.40 5.55
CA LEU A 2 -23.08 17.68 4.31
C LEU A 2 -24.56 17.80 3.91
N LYS A 3 -25.48 17.84 4.89
CA LYS A 3 -26.90 18.14 4.66
C LYS A 3 -27.14 19.47 3.94
N LYS A 4 -26.38 20.52 4.29
CA LYS A 4 -26.48 21.87 3.70
C LYS A 4 -26.01 21.83 2.25
N ILE A 5 -24.85 21.22 2.01
CA ILE A 5 -24.29 21.03 0.66
C ILE A 5 -25.28 20.27 -0.23
N ASN A 6 -25.83 19.16 0.26
CA ASN A 6 -26.79 18.35 -0.49
C ASN A 6 -28.11 19.07 -0.81
N ARG A 7 -28.48 20.12 -0.04
CA ARG A 7 -29.72 20.89 -0.25
C ARG A 7 -29.50 22.15 -1.10
N GLU A 8 -28.40 22.86 -0.86
CA GLU A 8 -28.17 24.20 -1.43
C GLU A 8 -27.32 24.15 -2.70
N CYS A 9 -26.40 23.18 -2.82
CA CYS A 9 -25.50 23.08 -3.96
C CYS A 9 -26.11 22.22 -5.07
N LYS A 10 -26.96 22.81 -5.91
CA LYS A 10 -27.62 22.11 -7.04
C LYS A 10 -26.64 21.53 -8.07
N ASN A 11 -25.42 22.06 -8.14
CA ASN A 11 -24.38 21.64 -9.09
C ASN A 11 -23.39 20.61 -8.50
N VAL A 12 -23.60 20.17 -7.25
CA VAL A 12 -22.72 19.20 -6.57
C VAL A 12 -23.54 17.99 -6.16
N LYS A 13 -23.11 16.80 -6.58
CA LYS A 13 -23.74 15.54 -6.19
C LYS A 13 -22.76 14.69 -5.39
N ILE A 14 -23.17 14.29 -4.20
CA ILE A 14 -22.41 13.36 -3.36
C ILE A 14 -22.77 11.94 -3.80
N THR A 15 -21.85 11.24 -4.46
CA THR A 15 -22.11 9.90 -5.02
C THR A 15 -21.30 8.79 -4.38
N THR A 16 -20.13 9.10 -3.82
CA THR A 16 -19.13 8.10 -3.46
C THR A 16 -18.55 8.42 -2.09
N ILE A 17 -18.35 7.39 -1.26
CA ILE A 17 -17.50 7.48 -0.08
C ILE A 17 -16.14 6.86 -0.41
N LEU A 18 -15.06 7.57 -0.07
CA LEU A 18 -13.69 7.06 -0.18
C LEU A 18 -13.15 6.84 1.23
N SER A 19 -12.60 5.65 1.47
CA SER A 19 -11.94 5.29 2.72
C SER A 19 -10.62 4.61 2.42
N HIS A 20 -9.51 5.30 2.71
CA HIS A 20 -8.17 4.74 2.65
C HIS A 20 -7.70 4.44 4.08
N TYR A 21 -7.52 3.15 4.41
CA TYR A 21 -7.28 2.72 5.79
C TYR A 21 -5.81 2.70 6.20
N SER A 22 -4.95 2.06 5.41
CA SER A 22 -3.53 1.88 5.75
C SER A 22 -2.70 1.50 4.52
N THR A 23 -1.40 1.29 4.71
CA THR A 23 -0.43 0.75 3.73
C THR A 23 0.01 -0.66 4.11
N GLN A 24 0.54 -1.43 3.15
CA GLN A 24 1.01 -2.81 3.34
C GLN A 24 -0.03 -3.74 4.00
N MET A 25 -1.31 -3.59 3.65
CA MET A 25 -2.39 -4.40 4.18
C MET A 25 -2.30 -5.82 3.62
N ASN A 26 -1.83 -6.78 4.41
CA ASN A 26 -1.56 -8.15 3.96
C ASN A 26 -2.45 -9.21 4.63
N ASN A 27 -3.59 -8.83 5.21
CA ASN A 27 -4.55 -9.80 5.73
C ASN A 27 -5.99 -9.29 5.57
N PHE A 28 -6.93 -10.24 5.56
CA PHE A 28 -8.35 -9.96 5.36
C PHE A 28 -8.94 -9.02 6.42
N GLU A 29 -8.56 -9.14 7.69
CA GLU A 29 -9.15 -8.35 8.79
C GLU A 29 -8.93 -6.85 8.60
N GLN A 30 -7.80 -6.43 8.03
CA GLN A 30 -7.56 -5.02 7.70
C GLN A 30 -8.54 -4.49 6.65
N PHE A 31 -8.79 -5.26 5.58
CA PHE A 31 -9.75 -4.87 4.54
C PHE A 31 -11.18 -4.87 5.08
N LYS A 32 -11.53 -5.88 5.88
CA LYS A 32 -12.83 -5.98 6.54
C LYS A 32 -13.07 -4.79 7.47
N HIS A 33 -12.08 -4.39 8.26
CA HIS A 33 -12.21 -3.22 9.13
C HIS A 33 -12.47 -1.94 8.34
N ASN A 34 -11.74 -1.72 7.24
CA ASN A 34 -11.99 -0.58 6.34
C ASN A 34 -13.42 -0.60 5.78
N LEU A 35 -13.86 -1.76 5.29
CA LEU A 35 -15.20 -1.94 4.72
C LEU A 35 -16.30 -1.67 5.75
N VAL A 36 -16.21 -2.26 6.94
CA VAL A 36 -17.21 -2.08 8.01
C VAL A 36 -17.32 -0.61 8.40
N ASN A 37 -16.19 0.08 8.57
CA ASN A 37 -16.18 1.51 8.84
C ASN A 37 -16.87 2.30 7.73
N ALA A 38 -16.60 2.01 6.47
CA ALA A 38 -17.27 2.67 5.34
C ALA A 38 -18.79 2.43 5.34
N LEU A 39 -19.22 1.18 5.55
CA LEU A 39 -20.65 0.82 5.62
C LEU A 39 -21.36 1.54 6.77
N GLU A 40 -20.73 1.65 7.95
CA GLU A 40 -21.29 2.41 9.07
C GLU A 40 -21.48 3.90 8.74
N LYS A 41 -20.50 4.52 8.07
CA LYS A 41 -20.62 5.92 7.64
C LYS A 41 -21.73 6.08 6.59
N ILE A 42 -21.86 5.14 5.66
CA ILE A 42 -22.96 5.14 4.67
C ILE A 42 -24.32 5.06 5.37
N LYS A 43 -24.48 4.17 6.37
CA LYS A 43 -25.73 4.09 7.16
C LYS A 43 -26.05 5.42 7.84
N LYS A 44 -25.05 6.11 8.40
CA LYS A 44 -25.22 7.44 9.01
C LYS A 44 -25.62 8.50 7.99
N LEU A 45 -25.04 8.47 6.78
CA LEU A 45 -25.39 9.37 5.68
C LEU A 45 -26.80 9.12 5.14
N LEU A 46 -27.22 7.85 5.06
CA LEU A 46 -28.56 7.50 4.62
C LEU A 46 -29.64 8.03 5.58
N ARG A 47 -29.41 7.93 6.90
CA ARG A 47 -30.32 8.50 7.92
C ARG A 47 -30.51 10.01 7.83
N VAL A 48 -29.59 10.71 7.16
CA VAL A 48 -29.68 12.16 6.93
C VAL A 48 -30.17 12.53 5.53
N GLY A 49 -30.65 11.55 4.75
CA GLY A 49 -31.19 11.74 3.41
C GLY A 49 -30.12 11.82 2.31
N ILE A 50 -28.88 11.42 2.59
CA ILE A 50 -27.80 11.41 1.61
C ILE A 50 -27.59 9.96 1.16
N LYS A 51 -27.98 9.65 -0.07
CA LYS A 51 -27.75 8.35 -0.68
C LYS A 51 -26.36 8.30 -1.33
N ILE A 52 -25.55 7.35 -0.91
CA ILE A 52 -24.24 7.05 -1.51
C ILE A 52 -24.42 5.91 -2.51
N ASP A 53 -24.04 6.16 -3.76
CA ASP A 53 -24.17 5.19 -4.86
C ASP A 53 -22.94 4.29 -4.98
N ASN A 54 -21.75 4.73 -4.55
CA ASN A 54 -20.51 3.95 -4.73
C ASN A 54 -19.62 3.93 -3.47
N ILE A 55 -18.82 2.87 -3.37
CA ILE A 55 -17.84 2.68 -2.29
C ILE A 55 -16.45 2.64 -2.93
N ASN A 56 -15.50 3.42 -2.42
CA ASN A 56 -14.10 3.31 -2.77
C ASN A 56 -13.30 2.97 -1.51
N LEU A 57 -12.72 1.77 -1.48
CA LEU A 57 -11.93 1.27 -0.35
C LEU A 57 -10.45 1.64 -0.45
N GLY A 58 -10.08 2.49 -1.42
CA GLY A 58 -8.73 2.97 -1.63
C GLY A 58 -7.75 1.85 -1.97
N GLY A 59 -6.48 2.15 -1.74
CA GLY A 59 -5.36 1.23 -1.93
C GLY A 59 -4.94 0.54 -0.64
N GLY A 60 -3.63 0.53 -0.39
CA GLY A 60 -3.03 -0.12 0.77
C GLY A 60 -2.53 -1.53 0.51
N PHE A 61 -2.76 -2.06 -0.69
CA PHE A 61 -2.21 -3.33 -1.14
C PHE A 61 -0.66 -3.29 -1.13
N PRO A 62 0.00 -4.31 -0.56
CA PRO A 62 1.45 -4.46 -0.67
C PRO A 62 1.83 -4.87 -2.11
N GLU A 63 3.12 -5.04 -2.35
CA GLU A 63 3.68 -5.65 -3.56
C GLU A 63 3.06 -7.05 -3.83
N ALA A 64 2.94 -7.44 -5.10
CA ALA A 64 2.35 -8.72 -5.50
C ALA A 64 3.16 -9.94 -5.00
N VAL A 65 4.47 -9.78 -4.83
CA VAL A 65 5.31 -10.80 -4.19
C VAL A 65 5.03 -10.98 -2.69
N ILE A 66 4.49 -9.96 -2.02
CA ILE A 66 4.10 -10.04 -0.61
C ILE A 66 2.67 -10.57 -0.47
N MET A 67 1.77 -10.14 -1.36
CA MET A 67 0.39 -10.63 -1.44
C MET A 67 0.19 -11.39 -2.76
N PRO A 68 0.38 -12.72 -2.76
CA PRO A 68 0.20 -13.52 -3.96
C PRO A 68 -1.27 -13.49 -4.42
N GLU A 69 -1.48 -13.76 -5.72
CA GLU A 69 -2.80 -13.69 -6.36
C GLU A 69 -3.89 -14.48 -5.63
N HIS A 70 -3.60 -15.70 -5.20
CA HIS A 70 -4.58 -16.55 -4.50
C HIS A 70 -5.12 -15.89 -3.22
N GLN A 71 -4.24 -15.20 -2.48
CA GLN A 71 -4.62 -14.47 -1.26
C GLN A 71 -5.46 -13.24 -1.60
N LEU A 72 -5.09 -12.49 -2.64
CA LEU A 72 -5.89 -11.35 -3.12
C LEU A 72 -7.30 -11.80 -3.54
N VAL A 73 -7.40 -12.90 -4.29
CA VAL A 73 -8.67 -13.49 -4.72
C VAL A 73 -9.51 -13.92 -3.53
N GLU A 74 -8.90 -14.53 -2.51
CA GLU A 74 -9.61 -14.91 -1.28
C GLU A 74 -10.16 -13.70 -0.53
N ILE A 75 -9.36 -12.64 -0.36
CA ILE A 75 -9.80 -11.38 0.26
C ILE A 75 -10.96 -10.77 -0.53
N ALA A 76 -10.85 -10.71 -1.85
CA ALA A 76 -11.90 -10.17 -2.72
C ALA A 76 -13.21 -10.96 -2.60
N LYS A 77 -13.15 -12.29 -2.54
CA LYS A 77 -14.33 -13.16 -2.32
C LYS A 77 -15.01 -12.87 -0.99
N LYS A 78 -14.24 -12.79 0.10
CA LYS A 78 -14.79 -12.50 1.44
C LYS A 78 -15.39 -11.08 1.53
N ILE A 79 -14.76 -10.10 0.88
CA ILE A 79 -15.34 -8.75 0.77
C ILE A 79 -16.68 -8.78 0.02
N LYS A 80 -16.73 -9.49 -1.11
CA LYS A 80 -17.96 -9.64 -1.89
C LYS A 80 -19.07 -10.30 -1.08
N GLU A 81 -18.75 -11.30 -0.28
CA GLU A 81 -19.71 -11.96 0.61
C GLU A 81 -20.30 -10.99 1.65
N ILE A 82 -19.45 -10.23 2.35
CA ILE A 82 -19.90 -9.21 3.31
C ILE A 82 -20.82 -8.18 2.64
N LEU A 83 -20.44 -7.72 1.44
CA LEU A 83 -21.21 -6.76 0.68
C LEU A 83 -22.54 -7.31 0.18
N THR A 84 -22.60 -8.59 -0.19
CA THR A 84 -23.83 -9.25 -0.65
C THR A 84 -24.82 -9.44 0.52
N ASN A 85 -24.29 -9.69 1.72
CA ASN A 85 -25.09 -9.83 2.94
C ASN A 85 -25.46 -8.48 3.59
N SER A 86 -25.03 -7.35 3.00
CA SER A 86 -25.34 -6.01 3.48
C SER A 86 -26.68 -5.53 2.93
N GLU A 87 -27.52 -4.95 3.79
CA GLU A 87 -28.77 -4.29 3.39
C GLU A 87 -28.54 -2.98 2.60
N ILE A 88 -27.29 -2.50 2.54
CA ILE A 88 -26.94 -1.26 1.84
C ILE A 88 -26.84 -1.52 0.33
N GLN A 89 -27.68 -0.85 -0.45
CA GLN A 89 -27.57 -0.84 -1.89
C GLN A 89 -26.46 0.10 -2.36
N PHE A 90 -25.53 -0.41 -3.16
CA PHE A 90 -24.51 0.34 -3.87
C PHE A 90 -24.43 -0.15 -5.33
N LYS A 91 -23.97 0.70 -6.23
CA LYS A 91 -23.84 0.41 -7.67
C LYS A 91 -22.46 -0.15 -8.02
N LYS A 92 -21.41 0.43 -7.44
CA LYS A 92 -20.01 0.08 -7.76
C LYS A 92 -19.15 0.11 -6.51
N ILE A 93 -18.15 -0.76 -6.51
CA ILE A 93 -17.04 -0.75 -5.57
C ILE A 93 -15.72 -0.52 -6.32
N TYR A 94 -14.84 0.30 -5.74
CA TYR A 94 -13.53 0.63 -6.30
C TYR A 94 -12.42 0.31 -5.31
N PHE A 95 -11.27 -0.04 -5.87
CA PHE A 95 -10.00 -0.20 -5.19
C PHE A 95 -8.93 0.53 -6.00
N GLU A 96 -7.90 1.03 -5.31
CA GLU A 96 -6.84 1.85 -5.90
C GLU A 96 -5.45 1.22 -5.62
N PRO A 97 -5.19 -0.02 -6.07
CA PRO A 97 -3.89 -0.65 -5.88
C PRO A 97 -2.81 0.08 -6.70
N GLY A 98 -1.88 0.73 -6.02
CA GLY A 98 -0.68 1.30 -6.63
C GLY A 98 0.48 0.30 -6.57
N ARG A 99 1.05 0.17 -5.36
CA ARG A 99 2.23 -0.66 -5.08
C ARG A 99 2.11 -2.12 -5.53
N TYR A 100 0.91 -2.68 -5.46
CA TYR A 100 0.65 -4.03 -5.95
C TYR A 100 1.03 -4.23 -7.42
N PHE A 101 0.71 -3.26 -8.28
CA PHE A 101 0.99 -3.35 -9.71
C PHE A 101 2.40 -2.93 -10.08
N VAL A 102 2.90 -1.83 -9.48
CA VAL A 102 4.17 -1.22 -9.92
C VAL A 102 5.35 -1.51 -9.01
N GLY A 103 5.12 -2.03 -7.80
CA GLY A 103 6.16 -2.21 -6.78
C GLY A 103 7.21 -3.26 -7.15
N ASP A 104 6.80 -4.31 -7.88
CA ASP A 104 7.69 -5.35 -8.39
C ASP A 104 8.07 -5.16 -9.87
N ALA A 105 7.63 -4.07 -10.51
CA ALA A 105 7.83 -3.83 -11.95
C ALA A 105 9.23 -3.29 -12.30
N GLY A 106 10.03 -2.90 -11.30
CA GLY A 106 11.34 -2.29 -11.50
C GLY A 106 12.34 -2.69 -10.45
N ILE A 107 13.60 -2.80 -10.86
CA ILE A 107 14.75 -3.00 -9.97
C ILE A 107 15.71 -1.83 -10.12
N LEU A 108 16.34 -1.42 -9.02
CA LEU A 108 17.42 -0.45 -9.03
C LEU A 108 18.75 -1.18 -9.00
N ILE A 109 19.54 -1.04 -10.06
CA ILE A 109 20.88 -1.61 -10.14
C ILE A 109 21.89 -0.57 -9.66
N ALA A 110 22.77 -0.98 -8.74
CA ALA A 110 23.84 -0.16 -8.20
C ALA A 110 25.17 -0.90 -8.19
N LYS A 111 26.26 -0.15 -8.31
CA LYS A 111 27.63 -0.66 -8.24
C LYS A 111 28.18 -0.51 -6.83
N VAL A 112 28.83 -1.57 -6.35
CA VAL A 112 29.64 -1.51 -5.13
C VAL A 112 30.91 -0.71 -5.42
N ILE A 113 31.11 0.38 -4.69
CA ILE A 113 32.31 1.23 -4.77
C ILE A 113 33.36 0.76 -3.78
N LYS A 114 32.94 0.40 -2.56
CA LYS A 114 33.87 0.05 -1.48
C LYS A 114 33.27 -0.95 -0.52
N VAL A 115 34.12 -1.85 -0.02
CA VAL A 115 33.82 -2.81 1.04
C VAL A 115 34.80 -2.57 2.18
N TYR A 116 34.30 -2.40 3.39
CA TYR A 116 35.11 -2.18 4.59
C TYR A 116 35.10 -3.40 5.52
N LYS A 117 36.06 -3.42 6.46
CA LYS A 117 36.02 -4.31 7.63
C LYS A 117 34.69 -4.07 8.38
N ASP A 118 34.11 -5.12 8.93
CA ASP A 118 32.76 -5.12 9.56
C ASP A 118 31.55 -5.11 8.61
N ARG A 119 31.72 -5.57 7.35
CA ARG A 119 30.61 -5.81 6.40
C ARG A 119 29.83 -4.54 6.05
N TRP A 120 30.55 -3.47 5.84
CA TRP A 120 30.03 -2.24 5.25
C TRP A 120 30.25 -2.23 3.74
N ILE A 121 29.16 -2.04 2.99
CA ILE A 121 29.15 -1.93 1.53
C ILE A 121 28.71 -0.51 1.16
N PHE A 122 29.52 0.18 0.38
CA PHE A 122 29.19 1.51 -0.16
C PHE A 122 28.77 1.39 -1.61
N LEU A 123 27.60 1.93 -1.96
CA LEU A 123 27.07 1.91 -3.31
C LEU A 123 27.28 3.26 -4.01
N ASN A 124 27.26 3.26 -5.34
CA ASN A 124 27.27 4.48 -6.16
C ASN A 124 25.91 5.21 -6.22
N ILE A 125 24.96 4.80 -5.38
CA ILE A 125 23.64 5.42 -5.26
C ILE A 125 23.49 6.03 -3.87
N GLY A 126 22.57 6.97 -3.75
CA GLY A 126 22.30 7.71 -2.52
C GLY A 126 20.83 8.10 -2.38
N ASN A 127 20.48 8.77 -1.29
CA ASN A 127 19.11 9.24 -1.07
C ASN A 127 18.67 10.27 -2.13
N HIS A 128 19.63 11.00 -2.73
CA HIS A 128 19.41 11.88 -3.86
C HIS A 128 18.87 11.16 -5.13
N ILE A 129 19.15 9.86 -5.31
CA ILE A 129 18.64 9.04 -6.44
C ILE A 129 17.48 8.15 -5.99
N CYS A 130 17.60 7.52 -4.82
CA CYS A 130 16.58 6.66 -4.25
C CYS A 130 16.19 7.21 -2.88
N PRO A 131 15.22 8.14 -2.82
CA PRO A 131 14.88 8.79 -1.57
C PRO A 131 14.34 7.77 -0.58
N LYS A 132 14.80 7.87 0.66
CA LYS A 132 14.19 7.17 1.80
C LYS A 132 12.81 7.72 2.07
N PHE A 133 11.80 7.20 1.39
CA PHE A 133 10.43 7.43 1.78
C PHE A 133 10.07 6.45 2.90
N ALA A 134 10.11 6.96 4.13
CA ALA A 134 9.81 6.22 5.37
C ALA A 134 10.72 5.00 5.61
N LYS A 135 10.49 4.28 6.72
CA LYS A 135 11.19 3.04 7.11
C LYS A 135 10.90 1.86 6.16
N ALA A 136 10.86 2.09 4.85
CA ALA A 136 10.59 1.07 3.85
C ALA A 136 11.72 0.02 3.87
N SER A 137 11.35 -1.25 4.02
CA SER A 137 12.29 -2.36 3.90
C SER A 137 12.61 -2.54 2.41
N LEU A 138 13.84 -2.22 2.01
CA LEU A 138 14.33 -2.53 0.67
C LEU A 138 14.96 -3.92 0.66
N ARG A 139 14.71 -4.67 -0.41
CA ARG A 139 15.34 -5.96 -0.68
C ARG A 139 16.60 -5.74 -1.51
N PHE A 140 17.71 -6.30 -1.06
CA PHE A 140 18.99 -6.23 -1.75
C PHE A 140 19.36 -7.62 -2.26
N TYR A 141 19.85 -7.67 -3.50
CA TYR A 141 20.32 -8.89 -4.14
C TYR A 141 21.69 -8.63 -4.76
N ASN A 142 22.64 -9.55 -4.52
CA ASN A 142 23.92 -9.52 -5.24
C ASN A 142 23.73 -10.12 -6.64
N ILE A 143 23.66 -9.28 -7.66
CA ILE A 143 23.44 -9.72 -9.06
C ILE A 143 24.51 -10.71 -9.53
N SER A 144 25.78 -10.52 -9.13
CA SER A 144 26.87 -11.43 -9.48
C SER A 144 26.77 -12.80 -8.81
N ARG A 145 25.90 -12.95 -7.79
CA ARG A 145 25.73 -14.17 -6.98
C ARG A 145 24.27 -14.33 -6.55
N ILE A 146 23.35 -14.25 -7.51
CA ILE A 146 21.91 -14.14 -7.22
C ILE A 146 21.33 -15.37 -6.51
N ASN A 147 21.92 -16.55 -6.73
CA ASN A 147 21.51 -17.80 -6.12
C ASN A 147 22.16 -18.03 -4.74
N ASP A 148 23.13 -17.21 -4.34
CA ASP A 148 23.80 -17.35 -3.05
C ASP A 148 23.06 -16.52 -2.00
N PRO A 149 22.50 -17.15 -0.93
CA PRO A 149 21.84 -16.40 0.12
C PRO A 149 22.84 -15.53 0.88
N HIS A 150 22.40 -14.34 1.29
CA HIS A 150 23.18 -13.49 2.20
C HIS A 150 23.25 -14.16 3.58
N LYS A 151 24.44 -14.63 3.96
CA LYS A 151 24.65 -15.38 5.21
C LYS A 151 24.82 -14.51 6.45
N TYR A 152 25.12 -13.23 6.27
CA TYR A 152 25.56 -12.36 7.36
C TYR A 152 24.94 -10.97 7.29
N LYS A 153 24.66 -10.41 8.48
CA LYS A 153 24.25 -9.02 8.65
C LYS A 153 25.27 -8.08 8.01
N THR A 154 24.80 -7.20 7.12
CA THR A 154 25.65 -6.33 6.28
C THR A 154 25.05 -4.93 6.22
N SER A 155 25.85 -3.90 6.47
CA SER A 155 25.38 -2.52 6.37
C SER A 155 25.65 -1.98 4.97
N ILE A 156 24.68 -1.29 4.37
CA ILE A 156 24.77 -0.74 3.02
C ILE A 156 24.63 0.79 3.11
N ALA A 157 25.62 1.54 2.66
CA ALA A 157 25.64 3.00 2.70
C ALA A 157 25.72 3.61 1.29
N GLY A 158 25.26 4.86 1.17
CA GLY A 158 25.43 5.64 -0.06
C GLY A 158 26.80 6.29 -0.15
N ILE A 159 27.04 7.00 -1.25
CA ILE A 159 28.31 7.70 -1.48
C ILE A 159 28.47 8.98 -0.64
N MET A 160 27.36 9.56 -0.18
CA MET A 160 27.38 10.80 0.60
C MET A 160 27.56 10.51 2.10
N PRO A 161 28.43 11.24 2.83
CA PRO A 161 28.73 11.00 4.25
C PRO A 161 27.52 11.08 5.18
N THR A 162 26.50 11.85 4.79
CA THR A 162 25.24 12.03 5.53
C THR A 162 24.17 11.00 5.17
N GLU A 163 24.42 10.13 4.18
CA GLU A 163 23.45 9.19 3.63
C GLU A 163 23.76 7.76 4.08
N PHE A 164 23.41 7.44 5.32
CA PHE A 164 23.12 6.05 5.67
C PHE A 164 22.02 5.57 4.73
N LEU A 165 22.27 4.53 3.93
CA LEU A 165 21.23 3.92 3.11
C LEU A 165 20.47 2.87 3.94
N PHE A 166 21.09 1.83 4.47
CA PHE A 166 20.40 0.77 5.23
C PHE A 166 21.37 0.05 6.17
N SER A 167 20.86 -0.45 7.30
CA SER A 167 21.46 -1.63 7.93
C SER A 167 20.59 -2.80 7.55
N LEU A 168 21.09 -3.76 6.76
CA LEU A 168 20.37 -5.04 6.62
C LEU A 168 20.44 -5.70 7.97
N THR A 169 19.34 -5.64 8.71
CA THR A 169 19.12 -6.50 9.85
C THR A 169 18.06 -7.48 9.39
N TYR A 170 18.44 -8.76 9.30
CA TYR A 170 17.45 -9.83 9.34
C TYR A 170 16.80 -9.83 10.72
#